data_AF-A0A2T4ACF5-F1
#
_entry.id   AF-A0A2T4ACF5-F1
#
_cell.length_a   1.000
_cell.length_b   1.000
_cell.length_c   1.000
_cell.angle_alpha   90.00
_cell.angle_beta   90.00
_cell.angle_gamma   90.00
#
_symmetry.space_group_name_H-M   'P 1'
#
loop_
_entity.id
_entity.type
_entity.pdbx_description
1 polymer ?
#
loop_
_entity_poly.entity_id
_entity_poly.type
_entity_poly.pdbx_seq_one_letter_code
_entity_poly.pdbx_strand_id
1 'polypeptide(L)'
;MRRCAAALALCLTSSAFAAQCGNTTIHSAADADALRKACRVVDGTITIPLSLNQLENISLDGIEVINGDLRSYKCGSISIKRRSPTNSSVVSFSSSTLTTIHGDLALDGCIPDFTNISFPNLKTIDGAFDLVNSASLAYLDITNLDSVGYFRLYSPTLVTMVHNELRNVTGAHGTKKVVVEQTSLTSVDSLFRNPLDIGDSPASIE
;
A
#
# COMPACT_ATOMS: atom_id res chain seq x y z
N MET A 1 7.52 -67.89 -21.16
CA MET A 1 7.03 -66.57 -21.63
C MET A 1 6.90 -65.65 -20.41
N ARG A 2 7.91 -64.82 -20.15
CA ARG A 2 7.94 -63.87 -19.03
C ARG A 2 7.31 -62.55 -19.48
N ARG A 3 6.22 -62.12 -18.85
CA ARG A 3 5.61 -60.81 -19.07
C ARG A 3 6.24 -59.82 -18.08
N CYS A 4 7.10 -58.94 -18.57
CA CYS A 4 7.52 -57.75 -17.82
C CYS A 4 6.36 -56.74 -17.87
N ALA A 5 5.72 -56.51 -16.74
CA ALA A 5 4.83 -55.37 -16.56
C ALA A 5 5.69 -54.14 -16.25
N ALA A 6 5.81 -53.23 -17.22
CA ALA A 6 6.44 -51.93 -17.01
C ALA A 6 5.42 -51.02 -16.29
N ALA A 7 5.69 -50.69 -15.02
CA ALA A 7 4.93 -49.70 -14.28
C ALA A 7 5.36 -48.31 -14.76
N LEU A 8 4.48 -47.62 -15.51
CA LEU A 8 4.64 -46.21 -15.86
C LEU A 8 4.36 -45.37 -14.60
N ALA A 9 5.42 -44.95 -13.90
CA ALA A 9 5.30 -43.95 -12.85
C ALA A 9 5.10 -42.58 -13.51
N LEU A 10 3.85 -42.08 -13.53
CA LEU A 10 3.58 -40.67 -13.82
C LEU A 10 4.16 -39.84 -12.66
N CYS A 11 5.37 -39.35 -12.85
CA CYS A 11 5.90 -38.25 -12.07
C CYS A 11 5.08 -37.02 -12.46
N LEU A 12 3.98 -36.78 -11.74
CA LEU A 12 3.31 -35.48 -11.74
C LEU A 12 4.32 -34.51 -11.13
N THR A 13 5.13 -33.90 -11.98
CA THR A 13 5.95 -32.76 -11.59
C THR A 13 4.97 -31.70 -11.12
N SER A 14 4.84 -31.55 -9.81
CA SER A 14 4.25 -30.37 -9.23
C SER A 14 5.07 -29.22 -9.80
N SER A 15 4.48 -28.46 -10.73
CA SER A 15 5.03 -27.18 -11.15
C SER A 15 4.99 -26.32 -9.89
N ALA A 16 6.04 -26.43 -9.07
CA ALA A 16 6.38 -25.38 -8.15
C ALA A 16 6.66 -24.20 -9.06
N PHE A 17 5.64 -23.39 -9.31
CA PHE A 17 5.87 -21.98 -9.59
C PHE A 17 6.78 -21.56 -8.45
N ALA A 18 8.06 -21.33 -8.75
CA ALA A 18 8.85 -20.48 -7.89
C ALA A 18 8.03 -19.19 -7.86
N ALA A 19 7.26 -19.02 -6.77
CA ALA A 19 6.48 -17.83 -6.55
C ALA A 19 7.51 -16.71 -6.58
N GLN A 20 7.57 -15.98 -7.68
CA GLN A 20 8.46 -14.84 -7.80
C GLN A 20 7.82 -13.77 -6.94
N CYS A 21 8.00 -13.85 -5.63
CA CYS A 21 7.57 -12.87 -4.65
C CYS A 21 8.38 -11.57 -4.77
N GLY A 22 8.89 -11.25 -5.95
CA GLY A 22 9.61 -10.03 -6.25
C GLY A 22 8.67 -8.95 -6.77
N ASN A 23 9.22 -8.06 -7.61
CA ASN A 23 8.45 -6.99 -8.23
C ASN A 23 7.23 -7.52 -8.98
N THR A 24 6.06 -6.93 -8.70
CA THR A 24 4.78 -7.34 -9.28
C THR A 24 3.87 -6.15 -9.52
N THR A 25 2.94 -6.31 -10.45
CA THR A 25 1.91 -5.32 -10.76
C THR A 25 0.54 -5.97 -10.59
N ILE A 26 -0.34 -5.34 -9.82
CA ILE A 26 -1.71 -5.84 -9.58
C ILE A 26 -2.66 -5.10 -10.52
N HIS A 27 -3.07 -5.74 -11.61
CA HIS A 27 -4.02 -5.19 -12.57
C HIS A 27 -5.48 -5.50 -12.21
N SER A 28 -5.68 -6.44 -11.27
CA SER A 28 -6.99 -6.93 -10.85
C SER A 28 -6.99 -7.59 -9.48
N ALA A 29 -8.17 -7.87 -8.94
CA ALA A 29 -8.36 -8.66 -7.72
C ALA A 29 -7.84 -10.09 -7.88
N ALA A 30 -7.87 -10.64 -9.09
CA ALA A 30 -7.31 -11.96 -9.40
C ALA A 30 -5.77 -11.97 -9.29
N ASP A 31 -5.09 -10.89 -9.67
CA ASP A 31 -3.64 -10.77 -9.51
C ASP A 31 -3.26 -10.69 -8.02
N ALA A 32 -4.02 -9.91 -7.24
CA ALA A 32 -3.85 -9.84 -5.80
C ALA A 32 -4.09 -11.21 -5.13
N ASP A 33 -5.11 -11.95 -5.59
CA ASP A 33 -5.40 -13.32 -5.15
C ASP A 33 -4.29 -14.31 -5.49
N ALA A 34 -3.73 -14.24 -6.69
CA ALA A 34 -2.59 -15.06 -7.07
C ALA A 34 -1.35 -14.74 -6.22
N LEU A 35 -1.06 -13.46 -6.01
CA LEU A 35 0.08 -13.01 -5.21
C LEU A 35 -0.04 -13.48 -3.75
N ARG A 36 -1.19 -13.24 -3.10
CA ARG A 36 -1.39 -13.57 -1.68
C ARG A 36 -1.44 -15.08 -1.39
N LYS A 37 -1.77 -15.91 -2.39
CA LYS A 37 -1.67 -17.37 -2.31
C LYS A 37 -0.23 -17.88 -2.41
N ALA A 38 0.61 -17.11 -3.09
CA ALA A 38 1.98 -17.48 -3.40
C ALA A 38 2.98 -16.91 -2.37
N CYS A 39 2.68 -15.75 -1.78
CA CYS A 39 3.62 -14.95 -1.01
C CYS A 39 3.02 -14.45 0.31
N ARG A 40 3.76 -14.65 1.40
CA ARG A 40 3.57 -13.93 2.67
C ARG A 40 4.45 -12.68 2.76
N VAL A 41 5.66 -12.78 2.21
CA VAL A 41 6.63 -11.68 2.11
C VAL A 41 6.85 -11.40 0.64
N VAL A 42 6.82 -10.12 0.27
CA VAL A 42 7.15 -9.66 -1.09
C VAL A 42 8.53 -8.99 -1.06
N ASP A 43 9.53 -9.66 -1.63
CA ASP A 43 10.89 -9.21 -1.90
C ASP A 43 10.98 -8.28 -3.12
N GLY A 44 10.16 -7.23 -3.13
CA GLY A 44 10.14 -6.26 -4.21
C GLY A 44 9.01 -5.25 -4.09
N THR A 45 8.80 -4.49 -5.16
CA THR A 45 7.75 -3.49 -5.26
C THR A 45 6.43 -4.09 -5.75
N ILE A 46 5.34 -3.77 -5.06
CA ILE A 46 3.98 -3.93 -5.58
C ILE A 46 3.55 -2.63 -6.27
N THR A 47 3.19 -2.72 -7.55
CA THR A 47 2.72 -1.58 -8.34
C THR A 47 1.22 -1.69 -8.62
N ILE A 48 0.48 -0.61 -8.36
CA ILE A 48 -0.91 -0.45 -8.77
C ILE A 48 -0.96 0.44 -10.03
N PRO A 49 -1.41 -0.07 -11.18
CA PRO A 49 -1.46 0.69 -12.43
C PRO A 49 -2.58 1.74 -12.42
N LEU A 50 -2.44 2.74 -13.29
CA LEU A 50 -3.35 3.90 -13.40
C LEU A 50 -4.77 3.56 -13.84
N SER A 51 -4.91 2.44 -14.54
CA SER A 51 -6.19 1.95 -15.06
C SER A 51 -6.34 0.51 -14.60
N LEU A 52 -6.95 0.30 -13.44
CA LEU A 52 -7.62 -0.98 -13.24
C LEU A 52 -8.74 -1.02 -14.27
N ASN A 53 -8.72 -2.05 -15.12
CA ASN A 53 -9.67 -2.17 -16.22
C ASN A 53 -11.13 -2.22 -15.72
N GLN A 54 -11.32 -2.48 -14.42
CA GLN A 54 -12.58 -2.50 -13.70
C GLN A 54 -12.40 -1.95 -12.28
N LEU A 55 -13.43 -1.25 -11.78
CA LEU A 55 -13.50 -0.81 -10.38
C LEU A 55 -13.82 -2.04 -9.51
N GLU A 56 -12.82 -2.57 -8.81
CA GLU A 56 -12.98 -3.74 -7.95
C GLU A 56 -12.15 -3.65 -6.67
N ASN A 57 -12.58 -4.39 -5.65
CA ASN A 57 -11.89 -4.43 -4.36
C ASN A 57 -10.57 -5.20 -4.50
N ILE A 58 -9.49 -4.59 -4.03
CA ILE A 58 -8.17 -5.23 -3.97
C ILE A 58 -7.87 -5.53 -2.50
N SER A 59 -7.59 -6.81 -2.19
CA SER A 59 -7.13 -7.24 -0.86
C SER A 59 -5.76 -7.90 -0.97
N LEU A 60 -4.85 -7.49 -0.09
CA LEU A 60 -3.53 -8.10 0.13
C LEU A 60 -3.53 -8.99 1.38
N ASP A 61 -4.69 -9.49 1.82
CA ASP A 61 -4.78 -10.41 2.97
C ASP A 61 -3.98 -11.69 2.71
N GLY A 62 -3.06 -11.98 3.63
CA GLY A 62 -2.05 -13.03 3.53
C GLY A 62 -0.63 -12.50 3.35
N ILE A 63 -0.47 -11.28 2.82
CA ILE A 63 0.82 -10.59 2.76
C ILE A 63 1.06 -9.88 4.09
N GLU A 64 2.21 -10.12 4.70
CA GLU A 64 2.62 -9.61 6.01
C GLU A 64 3.68 -8.51 5.89
N VAL A 65 4.59 -8.63 4.92
CA VAL A 65 5.74 -7.73 4.74
C VAL A 65 5.98 -7.45 3.25
N ILE A 66 6.29 -6.20 2.92
CA ILE A 66 6.79 -5.79 1.60
C ILE A 66 8.20 -5.22 1.80
N ASN A 67 9.22 -5.92 1.30
CA ASN A 67 10.64 -5.52 1.31
C ASN A 67 10.97 -4.53 0.18
N GLY A 68 10.04 -3.62 -0.11
CA GLY A 68 10.10 -2.65 -1.19
C GLY A 68 8.92 -1.69 -1.10
N ASP A 69 8.55 -1.09 -2.23
CA ASP A 69 7.47 -0.11 -2.26
C ASP A 69 6.09 -0.75 -2.47
N LEU A 70 5.06 -0.11 -1.94
CA LEU A 70 3.69 -0.23 -2.42
C LEU A 70 3.31 1.09 -3.09
N ARG A 71 3.29 1.12 -4.42
CA ARG A 71 3.13 2.39 -5.15
C ARG A 71 2.16 2.34 -6.31
N SER A 72 1.58 3.49 -6.64
CA SER A 72 1.03 3.75 -7.96
C SER A 72 2.03 4.49 -8.83
N TYR A 73 1.76 4.59 -10.12
CA TYR A 73 2.52 5.48 -10.98
C TYR A 73 2.20 6.94 -10.65
N LYS A 74 3.24 7.78 -10.55
CA LYS A 74 3.06 9.23 -10.42
C LYS A 74 2.31 9.77 -11.63
N CYS A 75 1.27 10.54 -11.38
CA CYS A 75 0.74 11.41 -12.41
C CYS A 75 1.70 12.59 -12.50
N GLY A 76 2.33 12.83 -13.64
CA GLY A 76 2.91 14.16 -13.87
C GLY A 76 1.82 15.25 -13.84
N SER A 77 2.09 16.40 -14.46
CA SER A 77 1.09 17.46 -14.72
C SER A 77 -0.03 17.05 -15.70
N ILE A 78 -0.36 15.76 -15.78
CA ILE A 78 -1.41 15.23 -16.63
C ILE A 78 -2.73 15.68 -16.01
N SER A 79 -3.40 16.63 -16.67
CA SER A 79 -4.80 16.98 -16.43
C SER A 79 -5.68 15.80 -16.84
N ILE A 80 -5.72 14.77 -16.01
CA ILE A 80 -6.64 13.66 -16.19
C ILE A 80 -8.02 14.26 -15.96
N LYS A 81 -8.86 14.28 -17.00
CA LYS A 81 -10.29 14.54 -16.82
C LYS A 81 -10.81 13.41 -15.95
N ARG A 82 -10.82 13.64 -14.63
CA ARG A 82 -11.33 12.69 -13.65
C ARG A 82 -12.75 12.37 -14.12
N ARG A 83 -12.96 11.12 -14.50
CA ARG A 83 -14.31 10.62 -14.67
C ARG A 83 -14.89 10.73 -13.28
N SER A 84 -15.74 11.73 -13.05
CA SER A 84 -16.57 11.80 -11.84
C SER A 84 -17.09 10.38 -11.62
N PRO A 85 -16.94 9.79 -10.42
CA PRO A 85 -17.27 8.39 -10.19
C PRO A 85 -18.71 8.16 -10.65
N THR A 86 -18.88 7.62 -11.87
CA THR A 86 -20.19 7.57 -12.52
C THR A 86 -21.08 6.50 -11.88
N ASN A 87 -20.52 5.70 -10.96
CA ASN A 87 -21.21 4.67 -10.21
C ASN A 87 -20.72 4.71 -8.76
N SER A 88 -21.66 4.82 -7.81
CA SER A 88 -21.50 4.89 -6.35
C SER A 88 -20.95 3.60 -5.71
N SER A 89 -20.27 2.74 -6.46
CA SER A 89 -19.68 1.52 -5.92
C SER A 89 -18.52 1.88 -5.01
N VAL A 90 -18.64 1.48 -3.76
CA VAL A 90 -17.59 1.57 -2.76
C VAL A 90 -16.49 0.59 -3.16
N VAL A 91 -15.32 1.09 -3.50
CA VAL A 91 -14.15 0.28 -3.91
C VAL A 91 -13.07 0.44 -2.84
N SER A 92 -12.51 -0.68 -2.41
CA SER A 92 -11.53 -0.73 -1.32
C SER A 92 -10.18 -1.27 -1.77
N PHE A 93 -9.13 -0.74 -1.15
CA PHE A 93 -7.80 -1.34 -1.15
C PHE A 93 -7.40 -1.65 0.29
N SER A 94 -7.14 -2.92 0.59
CA SER A 94 -7.05 -3.34 2.00
C SER A 94 -6.04 -4.46 2.28
N SER A 95 -5.61 -4.53 3.52
CA SER A 95 -4.97 -5.71 4.12
C SER A 95 -5.13 -5.70 5.63
N SER A 96 -5.63 -6.82 6.15
CA SER A 96 -5.69 -7.13 7.58
C SER A 96 -4.44 -7.86 8.08
N THR A 97 -3.50 -8.22 7.21
CA THR A 97 -2.28 -8.96 7.60
C THR A 97 -1.00 -8.17 7.41
N LEU A 98 -1.00 -7.13 6.56
CA LEU A 98 0.18 -6.34 6.27
C LEU A 98 0.61 -5.58 7.52
N THR A 99 1.87 -5.76 7.93
CA THR A 99 2.44 -5.18 9.15
C THR A 99 3.58 -4.21 8.87
N THR A 100 4.33 -4.42 7.78
CA THR A 100 5.52 -3.63 7.47
C THR A 100 5.69 -3.41 5.97
N ILE A 101 6.08 -2.19 5.61
CA ILE A 101 6.59 -1.82 4.28
C ILE A 101 7.97 -1.20 4.48
N HIS A 102 9.01 -1.82 3.92
CA HIS A 102 10.39 -1.32 4.05
C HIS A 102 10.74 -0.20 3.05
N GLY A 103 9.89 0.00 2.03
CA GLY A 103 9.99 1.13 1.10
C GLY A 103 8.90 2.18 1.35
N ASP A 104 8.45 2.81 0.27
CA ASP A 104 7.38 3.80 0.31
C ASP A 104 5.99 3.16 0.14
N LEU A 105 4.99 3.64 0.88
CA LEU A 105 3.59 3.57 0.48
C LEU A 105 3.27 4.86 -0.27
N ALA A 106 3.34 4.83 -1.59
CA ALA A 106 3.20 6.02 -2.45
C ALA A 106 2.03 5.87 -3.42
N LEU A 107 0.86 6.34 -3.01
CA LEU A 107 -0.39 6.26 -3.76
C LEU A 107 -0.78 7.67 -4.23
N ASP A 108 -0.35 8.01 -5.45
CA ASP A 108 -0.55 9.32 -6.07
C ASP A 108 -1.64 9.30 -7.15
N GLY A 109 -2.62 10.21 -7.01
CA GLY A 109 -3.37 11.02 -8.00
C GLY A 109 -4.10 10.41 -9.18
N CYS A 110 -3.64 9.26 -9.63
CA CYS A 110 -4.25 8.40 -10.62
C CYS A 110 -4.14 6.96 -10.15
N ILE A 111 -4.13 6.79 -8.83
CA ILE A 111 -4.68 5.60 -8.20
C ILE A 111 -6.09 5.36 -8.76
N PRO A 112 -6.52 4.09 -8.86
CA PRO A 112 -7.92 3.75 -9.03
C PRO A 112 -8.78 4.51 -8.01
N ASP A 113 -10.05 4.78 -8.34
CA ASP A 113 -11.01 5.51 -7.50
C ASP A 113 -11.40 4.73 -6.22
N PHE A 114 -10.42 4.33 -5.41
CA PHE A 114 -10.64 3.74 -4.11
C PHE A 114 -11.32 4.77 -3.22
N THR A 115 -12.47 4.37 -2.68
CA THR A 115 -13.21 5.16 -1.70
C THR A 115 -12.79 4.82 -0.28
N ASN A 116 -12.23 3.64 -0.06
CA ASN A 116 -11.64 3.23 1.22
C ASN A 116 -10.25 2.63 1.04
N ILE A 117 -9.33 2.99 1.92
CA ILE A 117 -8.05 2.31 2.10
C ILE A 117 -7.98 1.83 3.55
N SER A 118 -7.65 0.56 3.79
CA SER A 118 -7.64 -0.01 5.14
C SER A 118 -6.46 -0.97 5.34
N PHE A 119 -5.52 -0.56 6.18
CA PHE A 119 -4.35 -1.30 6.61
C PHE A 119 -4.24 -1.26 8.15
N PRO A 120 -5.24 -1.77 8.90
CA PRO A 120 -5.34 -1.59 10.34
C PRO A 120 -4.14 -2.16 11.10
N ASN A 121 -3.50 -3.21 10.58
CA ASN A 121 -2.37 -3.87 11.22
C ASN A 121 -1.00 -3.41 10.72
N LEU A 122 -0.96 -2.47 9.77
CA LEU A 122 0.29 -1.86 9.32
C LEU A 122 0.84 -1.01 10.44
N LYS A 123 2.07 -1.31 10.87
CA LYS A 123 2.74 -0.63 11.99
C LYS A 123 3.83 0.30 11.52
N THR A 124 4.57 -0.12 10.50
CA THR A 124 5.80 0.56 10.09
C THR A 124 5.86 0.71 8.58
N ILE A 125 6.18 1.93 8.15
CA ILE A 125 6.64 2.24 6.80
C ILE A 125 8.00 2.89 6.95
N ASP A 126 9.07 2.22 6.51
CA ASP A 126 10.42 2.79 6.67
C ASP A 126 10.62 4.02 5.76
N GLY A 127 9.96 4.02 4.60
CA GLY A 127 9.92 5.13 3.65
C GLY A 127 8.79 6.12 3.91
N ALA A 128 8.27 6.71 2.84
CA ALA A 128 7.17 7.67 2.87
C ALA A 128 5.81 6.95 2.92
N PHE A 129 4.94 7.41 3.81
CA PHE A 129 3.49 7.33 3.63
C PHE A 129 3.09 8.57 2.81
N ASP A 130 2.88 8.41 1.52
CA ASP A 130 2.51 9.47 0.59
C ASP A 130 1.19 9.12 -0.10
N LEU A 131 0.09 9.60 0.47
CA LEU A 131 -1.25 9.44 -0.07
C LEU A 131 -1.74 10.78 -0.57
N VAL A 132 -1.55 11.03 -1.87
CA VAL A 132 -1.78 12.33 -2.49
C VAL A 132 -2.75 12.25 -3.65
N ASN A 133 -3.45 13.36 -3.87
CA ASN A 133 -4.36 13.57 -4.99
C ASN A 133 -5.51 12.54 -5.11
N SER A 134 -5.88 11.85 -4.03
CA SER A 134 -6.94 10.84 -4.00
C SER A 134 -8.35 11.49 -3.95
N ALA A 135 -8.97 11.84 -5.09
CA ALA A 135 -10.27 12.55 -5.07
C ALA A 135 -11.45 11.73 -4.56
N SER A 136 -11.35 10.41 -4.60
CA SER A 136 -12.48 9.53 -4.29
C SER A 136 -12.39 8.95 -2.88
N LEU A 137 -11.24 9.09 -2.21
CA LEU A 137 -10.95 8.47 -0.93
C LEU A 137 -11.69 9.20 0.20
N ALA A 138 -12.69 8.53 0.78
CA ALA A 138 -13.51 9.04 1.88
C ALA A 138 -13.11 8.49 3.26
N TYR A 139 -12.51 7.29 3.29
CA TYR A 139 -12.13 6.58 4.50
C TYR A 139 -10.71 6.04 4.43
N LEU A 140 -9.92 6.30 5.46
CA LEU A 140 -8.57 5.76 5.65
C LEU A 140 -8.49 5.09 7.02
N ASP A 141 -8.11 3.83 7.05
CA ASP A 141 -7.80 3.10 8.28
C ASP A 141 -6.33 2.68 8.27
N ILE A 142 -5.58 3.28 9.18
CA ILE A 142 -4.18 3.00 9.47
C ILE A 142 -4.03 2.87 10.99
N THR A 143 -5.00 2.21 11.64
CA THR A 143 -5.18 2.18 13.10
C THR A 143 -3.88 2.06 13.88
N ASN A 144 -2.98 1.15 13.47
CA ASN A 144 -1.75 0.84 14.19
C ASN A 144 -0.47 1.41 13.56
N LEU A 145 -0.54 2.28 12.55
CA LEU A 145 0.64 2.86 11.91
C LEU A 145 1.31 3.85 12.85
N ASP A 146 2.38 3.45 13.53
CA ASP A 146 3.03 4.26 14.55
C ASP A 146 4.41 4.81 14.14
N SER A 147 5.00 4.30 13.06
CA SER A 147 6.29 4.74 12.56
C SER A 147 6.28 4.89 11.04
N VAL A 148 6.69 6.07 10.58
CA VAL A 148 6.86 6.39 9.16
C VAL A 148 8.21 7.06 8.93
N GLY A 149 8.75 6.99 7.73
CA GLY A 149 9.88 7.83 7.36
C GLY A 149 9.49 9.28 7.08
N TYR A 150 8.38 9.45 6.39
CA TYR A 150 7.79 10.73 6.02
C TYR A 150 6.27 10.55 5.91
N PHE A 151 5.46 11.49 6.40
CA PHE A 151 4.01 11.41 6.30
C PHE A 151 3.46 12.56 5.47
N ARG A 152 2.75 12.24 4.39
CA ARG A 152 2.01 13.20 3.57
C ARG A 152 0.64 12.67 3.21
N LEU A 153 -0.36 13.49 3.50
CA LEU A 153 -1.74 13.23 3.22
C LEU A 153 -2.38 14.42 2.51
N TYR A 154 -2.83 14.18 1.29
CA TYR A 154 -3.61 15.11 0.48
C TYR A 154 -4.78 14.37 -0.15
N SER A 155 -5.98 14.58 0.41
CA SER A 155 -7.19 13.88 -0.03
C SER A 155 -8.44 14.71 0.26
N PRO A 156 -8.89 15.55 -0.68
CA PRO A 156 -9.95 16.53 -0.45
C PRO A 156 -11.27 15.95 0.05
N THR A 157 -11.57 14.70 -0.30
CA THR A 157 -12.82 14.02 0.08
C THR A 157 -12.66 13.11 1.30
N LEU A 158 -11.47 13.04 1.91
CA LEU A 158 -11.24 12.20 3.08
C LEU A 158 -11.96 12.79 4.29
N VAL A 159 -12.95 12.07 4.78
CA VAL A 159 -13.81 12.50 5.90
C VAL A 159 -13.46 11.74 7.18
N THR A 160 -13.02 10.49 7.07
CA THR A 160 -12.68 9.65 8.22
C THR A 160 -11.27 9.10 8.09
N MET A 161 -10.46 9.34 9.12
CA MET A 161 -9.17 8.69 9.32
C MET A 161 -9.18 7.97 10.68
N VAL A 162 -9.04 6.65 10.66
CA VAL A 162 -8.86 5.83 11.87
C VAL A 162 -7.38 5.61 12.08
N HIS A 163 -6.86 6.16 13.16
CA HIS A 163 -5.45 6.14 13.50
C HIS A 163 -5.31 6.37 15.00
N ASN A 164 -4.56 5.51 15.70
CA ASN A 164 -4.39 5.62 17.13
C ASN A 164 -3.38 6.73 17.49
N GLU A 165 -2.14 6.56 17.05
CA GLU A 165 -1.04 7.46 17.39
C GLU A 165 0.15 7.28 16.45
N LEU A 166 0.76 8.40 16.05
CA LEU A 166 2.07 8.38 15.40
C LEU A 166 3.13 8.60 16.49
N ARG A 167 4.13 7.73 16.54
CA ARG A 167 5.19 7.73 17.55
C ARG A 167 6.54 8.14 16.98
N ASN A 168 6.78 7.89 15.69
CA ASN A 168 8.08 8.10 15.10
C ASN A 168 8.01 8.60 13.65
N VAL A 169 8.89 9.56 13.33
CA VAL A 169 9.15 10.03 11.97
C VAL A 169 10.65 9.94 11.73
N THR A 170 11.10 8.92 10.98
CA THR A 170 12.54 8.59 10.90
C THR A 170 13.33 9.54 10.01
N GLY A 171 12.67 10.23 9.08
CA GLY A 171 13.31 11.17 8.16
C GLY A 171 13.73 10.54 6.84
N ALA A 172 12.98 9.55 6.35
CA ALA A 172 13.19 9.02 5.00
C ALA A 172 13.21 10.14 3.97
N HIS A 173 14.03 9.98 2.94
CA HIS A 173 14.29 11.00 1.93
C HIS A 173 14.93 12.30 2.47
N GLY A 174 15.55 12.23 3.66
CA GLY A 174 16.40 13.28 4.22
C GLY A 174 15.66 14.37 5.00
N THR A 175 14.36 14.22 5.27
CA THR A 175 13.58 15.20 6.05
C THR A 175 12.56 14.53 6.94
N LYS A 176 12.49 14.94 8.22
CA LYS A 176 11.44 14.50 9.14
C LYS A 176 10.23 15.41 9.02
N LYS A 177 9.14 14.92 8.42
CA LYS A 177 7.96 15.75 8.16
C LYS A 177 6.64 14.99 8.27
N VAL A 178 5.65 15.68 8.80
CA VAL A 178 4.23 15.32 8.73
C VAL A 178 3.49 16.45 8.02
N VAL A 179 2.80 16.14 6.93
CA VAL A 179 2.03 17.08 6.12
C VAL A 179 0.62 16.55 5.95
N VAL A 180 -0.37 17.34 6.36
CA VAL A 180 -1.78 17.08 6.07
C VAL A 180 -2.36 18.33 5.46
N GLU A 181 -2.75 18.26 4.19
CA GLU A 181 -3.22 19.40 3.42
C GLU A 181 -4.46 19.02 2.62
N GLN A 182 -5.36 19.98 2.43
CA GLN A 182 -6.56 19.83 1.59
C GLN A 182 -7.30 18.51 1.84
N THR A 183 -7.74 18.29 3.09
CA THR A 183 -8.62 17.17 3.47
C THR A 183 -9.95 17.68 4.01
N SER A 184 -10.95 16.80 4.15
CA SER A 184 -12.22 17.07 4.83
C SER A 184 -12.25 16.52 6.27
N LEU A 185 -11.08 16.17 6.83
CA LEU A 185 -10.96 15.66 8.19
C LEU A 185 -11.31 16.75 9.21
N THR A 186 -12.04 16.39 10.27
CA THR A 186 -12.34 17.30 11.38
C THR A 186 -11.26 17.32 12.45
N SER A 187 -10.37 16.33 12.48
CA SER A 187 -9.24 16.24 13.42
C SER A 187 -8.09 15.44 12.81
N VAL A 188 -6.87 15.82 13.20
CA VAL A 188 -5.62 15.12 12.91
C VAL A 188 -4.84 14.80 14.19
N ASP A 189 -5.51 14.87 15.36
CA ASP A 189 -4.84 14.84 16.67
C ASP A 189 -4.01 13.58 16.87
N SER A 190 -4.46 12.43 16.34
CA SER A 190 -3.73 11.17 16.43
C SER A 190 -2.33 11.22 15.82
N LEU A 191 -2.07 12.10 14.85
CA LEU A 191 -0.72 12.31 14.31
C LEU A 191 0.19 13.07 15.27
N PHE A 192 -0.36 13.79 16.25
CA PHE A 192 0.38 14.70 17.14
C PHE A 192 0.11 14.44 18.63
N ARG A 193 -0.48 13.28 18.99
CA ARG A 193 -0.74 12.88 20.38
C ARG A 193 0.54 12.75 21.20
N ASN A 194 1.65 12.42 20.56
CA ASN A 194 2.97 12.28 21.19
C ASN A 194 3.92 13.36 20.65
N PRO A 195 4.91 13.82 21.45
CA PRO A 195 6.00 14.65 20.93
C PRO A 195 6.73 13.89 19.82
N LEU A 196 6.61 14.37 18.59
CA LEU A 196 7.38 13.85 17.47
C LEU A 196 8.71 14.60 17.39
N ASP A 197 9.80 13.85 17.26
CA ASP A 197 11.07 14.44 16.86
C ASP A 197 11.02 14.74 15.36
N ILE A 198 10.61 15.97 15.02
CA ILE A 198 10.56 16.51 13.66
C ILE A 198 11.67 17.52 13.38
N GLY A 199 12.63 17.65 14.30
CA GLY A 199 13.78 18.53 14.10
C GLY A 199 14.76 17.89 13.12
N ASP A 200 15.33 18.71 12.24
CA ASP A 200 16.62 18.37 11.66
C ASP A 200 17.60 18.36 12.82
N SER A 201 18.03 17.17 13.27
CA SER A 201 19.23 17.13 14.10
C SER A 201 20.34 17.75 13.25
N PRO A 202 20.92 18.91 13.62
CA PRO A 202 22.09 19.38 12.92
C PRO A 202 23.10 18.24 13.06
N ALA A 203 23.41 17.56 11.96
CA ALA A 203 24.60 16.75 11.90
C ALA A 203 25.72 17.66 12.39
N SER A 204 26.36 17.23 13.47
CA SER A 204 27.44 17.94 14.15
C SER A 204 28.33 18.58 13.10
N ILE A 205 28.40 19.91 13.12
CA ILE A 205 29.49 20.63 12.46
C ILE A 205 30.72 20.28 13.31
N GLU A 206 31.42 19.20 12.96
CA GLU A 206 32.82 18.95 13.34
C GLU A 206 33.72 19.24 12.14
#